data_AF-A0A9R0VUQ8-F1
#
_entry.id   AF-A0A9R0VUQ8-F1
#
_cell.length_a   1.000
_cell.length_b   1.000
_cell.length_c   1.000
_cell.angle_alpha   90.00
_cell.angle_beta   90.00
_cell.angle_gamma   90.00
#
_symmetry.space_group_name_H-M   'P 1'
#
loop_
_entity.id
_entity.type
_entity.pdbx_description
1 polymer ?
#
loop_
_entity_poly.entity_id
_entity_poly.type
_entity_poly.pdbx_seq_one_letter_code
_entity_poly.pdbx_strand_id
1 'polypeptide(L)'
;MFLRAMILVNFQVISLVGAQKATLHPDDILLLANFILSSESFRTSESFSPICLPRYNPMAFLYAYVHFFDENTYLTLLTPRSDAFFDLKDSR
;
A
#
# COMPACT_ATOMS: atom_id res chain seq x y z
N MET A 1 -2.37 15.11 1.09
CA MET A 1 -0.90 14.94 0.98
C MET A 1 -0.57 13.49 1.33
N PHE A 2 -0.37 12.65 0.32
CA PHE A 2 -0.12 11.22 0.51
C PHE A 2 1.27 10.98 1.10
N LEU A 3 1.38 10.05 2.05
CA LEU A 3 2.66 9.81 2.72
C LEU A 3 3.58 8.97 1.82
N ARG A 4 3.06 7.89 1.21
CA ARG A 4 3.78 7.02 0.27
C ARG A 4 2.84 6.35 -0.73
N ALA A 5 3.24 6.35 -1.99
CA ALA A 5 2.69 5.56 -3.08
C ALA A 5 3.75 4.55 -3.53
N MET A 6 3.37 3.29 -3.70
CA MET A 6 4.27 2.23 -4.15
C MET A 6 3.62 1.41 -5.25
N ILE A 7 4.38 1.13 -6.31
CA ILE A 7 3.97 0.16 -7.33
C ILE A 7 4.72 -1.13 -7.06
N LEU A 8 3.98 -2.21 -6.87
CA LEU A 8 4.52 -3.54 -6.68
C LEU A 8 4.18 -4.43 -7.88
N VAL A 9 5.18 -5.16 -8.34
CA VAL A 9 5.03 -6.18 -9.38
C VAL A 9 5.75 -7.43 -8.91
N ASN A 10 5.07 -8.56 -8.87
CA ASN A 10 5.67 -9.85 -8.48
C ASN A 10 6.52 -9.76 -7.19
N PHE A 11 5.98 -9.16 -6.12
CA PHE A 11 6.66 -8.94 -4.83
C PHE A 11 7.86 -7.97 -4.86
N GLN A 12 8.13 -7.33 -6.00
CA GLN A 12 9.17 -6.31 -6.12
C GLN A 12 8.56 -4.91 -6.11
N VAL A 13 9.15 -4.01 -5.32
CA VAL A 13 8.79 -2.59 -5.35
C VAL A 13 9.51 -1.96 -6.53
N ILE A 14 8.76 -1.65 -7.59
CA ILE A 14 9.29 -1.00 -8.79
C ILE A 14 9.51 0.49 -8.54
N SER A 15 8.56 1.13 -7.86
CA SER A 15 8.57 2.57 -7.65
C SER A 15 8.02 2.90 -6.28
N LEU A 16 8.68 3.83 -5.60
CA LEU A 16 8.29 4.32 -4.27
C LEU A 16 8.32 5.84 -4.32
N VAL A 17 7.14 6.45 -4.32
CA VAL A 17 6.94 7.90 -4.37
C VAL A 17 6.45 8.35 -3.00
N GLY A 18 7.24 9.14 -2.28
CA GLY A 18 6.85 9.61 -0.94
C GLY A 18 7.68 10.80 -0.48
N ALA A 19 7.11 11.61 0.40
CA ALA A 19 7.69 12.89 0.82
C ALA A 19 8.97 12.79 1.66
N GLN A 20 9.32 11.59 2.16
CA GLN A 20 10.54 11.39 2.94
C GLN A 20 11.28 10.12 2.55
N LYS A 21 12.59 10.30 2.36
CA LYS A 21 13.69 9.35 2.06
C LYS A 21 13.82 8.13 2.98
N ALA A 22 12.80 7.77 3.74
CA ALA A 22 12.81 6.56 4.55
C ALA A 22 12.32 5.38 3.69
N THR A 23 13.25 4.49 3.37
CA THR A 23 12.97 3.18 2.79
C THR A 23 12.11 2.38 3.79
N LEU A 24 11.00 1.81 3.31
CA LEU A 24 10.29 0.79 4.08
C LEU A 24 11.21 -0.41 4.27
N HIS A 25 11.14 -1.04 5.44
CA HIS A 25 11.93 -2.24 5.70
C HIS A 25 11.47 -3.36 4.74
N PRO A 26 12.37 -4.16 4.15
CA PRO A 26 11.99 -5.27 3.28
C PRO A 26 10.99 -6.23 3.94
N ASP A 27 11.10 -6.46 5.25
CA ASP A 27 10.11 -7.27 6.00
C ASP A 27 8.71 -6.67 5.99
N ASP A 28 8.58 -5.35 6.16
CA ASP A 28 7.29 -4.65 6.13
C ASP A 28 6.69 -4.68 4.72
N ILE A 29 7.53 -4.58 3.69
CA ILE A 29 7.13 -4.72 2.28
C ILE A 29 6.64 -6.13 1.99
N LEU A 30 7.36 -7.15 2.45
CA LEU A 30 6.96 -8.55 2.30
C LEU A 30 5.66 -8.84 3.04
N LEU A 31 5.49 -8.32 4.25
CA LEU A 31 4.25 -8.44 5.02
C LEU A 31 3.08 -7.80 4.27
N LEU A 32 3.27 -6.60 3.74
CA LEU A 32 2.27 -5.90 2.93
C LEU A 32 1.90 -6.69 1.66
N ALA A 33 2.90 -7.14 0.90
CA ALA A 33 2.68 -7.94 -0.31
C ALA A 33 1.93 -9.25 0.01
N ASN A 34 2.33 -9.96 1.07
CA ASN A 34 1.66 -11.17 1.52
C ASN A 34 0.22 -10.89 1.94
N PHE A 35 -0.03 -9.82 2.69
CA PHE A 35 -1.38 -9.43 3.11
C PHE A 35 -2.30 -9.19 1.89
N ILE A 36 -1.79 -8.48 0.89
CA ILE A 36 -2.53 -8.17 -0.34
C ILE A 36 -2.77 -9.42 -1.18
N LEU A 37 -1.76 -10.25 -1.38
CA LEU A 37 -1.86 -11.42 -2.25
C LEU A 37 -2.65 -12.57 -1.61
N SER A 38 -2.70 -12.62 -0.27
CA SER A 38 -3.47 -13.59 0.49
C SER A 38 -4.99 -13.38 0.40
N SER A 39 -5.48 -12.23 -0.08
CA SER A 39 -6.91 -12.00 -0.21
C SER A 39 -7.30 -11.67 -1.66
N GLU A 40 -8.05 -12.58 -2.28
CA GLU A 40 -8.56 -12.41 -3.64
C GLU A 40 -9.53 -11.24 -3.77
N SER A 41 -10.15 -10.81 -2.68
CA SER A 41 -11.02 -9.63 -2.64
C SER A 41 -10.30 -8.35 -3.11
N PHE A 42 -8.99 -8.25 -2.90
CA PHE A 42 -8.21 -7.11 -3.39
C PHE A 42 -8.06 -7.11 -4.92
N ARG A 43 -8.17 -8.26 -5.58
CA ARG A 43 -7.98 -8.38 -7.04
C ARG A 43 -9.22 -7.97 -7.83
N THR A 44 -10.41 -8.05 -7.22
CA THR A 44 -11.68 -7.83 -7.90
C THR A 44 -12.16 -6.38 -7.84
N SER A 45 -11.69 -5.59 -6.87
CA SER A 45 -12.07 -4.18 -6.71
C SER A 45 -11.03 -3.39 -5.94
N GLU A 46 -10.99 -2.08 -6.23
CA GLU A 46 -10.36 -1.07 -5.37
C GLU A 46 -10.77 -1.27 -3.91
N SER A 47 -9.78 -1.35 -3.03
CA SER A 47 -9.98 -1.78 -1.65
C SER A 47 -9.06 -1.03 -0.71
N PHE A 48 -9.60 -0.67 0.45
CA PHE A 48 -8.82 -0.12 1.57
C PHE A 48 -8.79 -1.12 2.72
N SER A 49 -7.62 -1.29 3.32
CA SER A 49 -7.47 -2.14 4.48
C SER A 49 -6.48 -1.55 5.48
N PRO A 50 -6.82 -1.54 6.78
CA PRO A 50 -5.88 -1.15 7.81
C PRO A 50 -4.79 -2.22 7.94
N ILE A 51 -3.53 -1.80 7.96
CA ILE A 51 -2.35 -2.65 8.17
C ILE A 51 -1.43 -2.01 9.20
N CYS A 52 -0.86 -2.85 10.05
CA CYS A 52 0.23 -2.46 10.95
C CYS A 52 1.56 -2.85 10.31
N LEU A 53 2.46 -1.88 10.20
CA LEU A 53 3.83 -2.12 9.77
C LEU A 53 4.74 -2.04 11.00
N PRO A 54 5.16 -3.18 11.59
CA PRO A 54 5.82 -3.22 12.89
C PRO A 54 7.18 -2.51 12.91
N ARG A 55 7.92 -2.48 11.80
CA ARG A 55 9.20 -1.75 11.75
C ARG A 55 8.98 -0.25 11.53
N TYR A 56 7.94 0.14 10.80
CA TYR A 56 7.59 1.53 10.58
C TYR A 56 7.01 2.20 11.84
N ASN A 57 5.92 1.66 12.38
CA ASN A 57 5.30 2.13 13.61
C ASN A 57 4.37 1.04 14.18
N PRO A 58 4.79 0.27 15.20
CA PRO A 58 3.99 -0.81 15.75
C PRO A 58 2.76 -0.32 16.53
N MET A 59 2.67 0.98 16.86
CA MET A 59 1.54 1.55 17.61
C MET A 59 0.55 2.32 16.73
N ALA A 60 0.81 2.47 15.43
CA ALA A 60 -0.07 3.20 14.52
C ALA A 60 -0.54 2.31 13.36
N PHE A 61 -1.83 2.38 13.09
CA PHE A 61 -2.41 1.77 11.89
C PHE A 61 -2.15 2.66 10.68
N LEU A 62 -1.74 2.04 9.59
CA LEU A 62 -1.72 2.64 8.27
C LEU A 62 -2.89 2.07 7.47
N TYR A 63 -3.47 2.87 6.60
CA TYR A 63 -4.43 2.40 5.63
C TYR A 63 -3.71 2.14 4.32
N ALA A 64 -3.79 0.89 3.86
CA ALA A 64 -3.31 0.46 2.56
C ALA A 64 -4.47 0.48 1.58
N TYR A 65 -4.37 1.33 0.57
CA TYR A 65 -5.17 1.24 -0.63
C TYR A 65 -4.50 0.29 -1.60
N VAL A 66 -5.28 -0.59 -2.20
CA VAL A 66 -4.80 -1.55 -3.18
C VAL A 66 -5.65 -1.45 -4.44
N HIS A 67 -4.98 -1.37 -5.57
CA HIS A 67 -5.60 -1.42 -6.88
C HIS A 67 -4.77 -2.31 -7.81
N PHE A 68 -5.37 -3.40 -8.29
CA PHE A 68 -4.75 -4.27 -9.28
C PHE A 68 -4.99 -3.72 -10.68
N PHE A 69 -3.91 -3.54 -11.44
CA PHE A 69 -4.00 -3.23 -12.87
C PHE A 69 -4.03 -4.52 -13.70
N ASP A 70 -3.34 -5.56 -13.22
CA ASP A 70 -3.19 -6.86 -13.87
C ASP A 70 -2.91 -7.93 -12.80
N GLU A 71 -2.89 -9.22 -13.16
CA GLU A 71 -2.71 -10.33 -12.21
C GLU A 71 -1.44 -10.20 -11.34
N ASN A 72 -0.39 -9.61 -11.91
CA ASN A 72 0.92 -9.51 -11.27
C ASN A 72 1.32 -8.06 -10.91
N THR A 73 0.49 -7.07 -11.26
CA THR A 73 0.81 -5.64 -11.14
C THR A 73 -0.26 -4.93 -10.32
N TYR A 74 0.14 -4.43 -9.15
CA TYR A 74 -0.76 -3.71 -8.26
C TYR A 74 -0.11 -2.45 -7.68
N LEU A 75 -0.92 -1.40 -7.58
CA LEU A 75 -0.60 -0.18 -6.88
C LEU A 75 -1.00 -0.33 -5.42
N THR A 76 -0.07 0.02 -4.52
CA THR A 76 -0.35 0.12 -3.09
C THR A 76 -0.06 1.52 -2.59
N LEU A 77 -1.06 2.19 -2.03
CA LEU A 77 -0.90 3.53 -1.46
C LEU A 77 -1.06 3.43 0.05
N LEU A 78 -0.10 3.98 0.79
CA LEU A 78 -0.11 3.98 2.24
C LEU A 78 -0.39 5.38 2.78
N THR A 79 -1.38 5.46 3.65
CA THR A 79 -1.78 6.70 4.30
C THR A 79 -2.06 6.46 5.79
N PRO A 80 -1.54 7.29 6.71
CA PRO A 80 -1.92 7.24 8.12
C PRO A 80 -3.32 7.83 8.36
N ARG A 81 -3.92 8.42 7.32
CA ARG A 81 -5.22 9.07 7.38
C ARG A 81 -6.30 8.20 6.76
N SER A 82 -7.38 7.96 7.50
CA SER A 82 -8.55 7.21 7.03
C SER A 82 -9.38 7.95 5.98
N ASP A 83 -9.29 9.27 5.90
CA ASP A 83 -10.07 10.13 4.99
C ASP A 83 -9.42 10.34 3.61
N ALA A 84 -8.17 9.91 3.43
CA ALA A 84 -7.43 10.07 2.18
C ALA A 84 -7.97 9.21 1.03
N PHE A 85 -8.95 8.34 1.27
CA PHE A 85 -9.63 7.54 0.24
C PHE A 85 -10.13 8.39 -0.93
N PHE A 86 -10.86 9.47 -0.61
CA PHE A 86 -11.54 10.27 -1.62
C PHE A 86 -10.54 11.09 -2.43
N ASP A 87 -9.51 11.63 -1.77
CA ASP A 87 -8.40 12.33 -2.43
C ASP A 87 -7.62 11.40 -3.38
N LEU A 88 -7.44 10.13 -2.99
CA LEU A 88 -6.74 9.12 -3.79
C LEU A 88 -7.56 8.67 -5.00
N LYS A 89 -8.88 8.55 -4.85
CA LYS A 89 -9.79 8.18 -5.92
C LYS A 89 -9.93 9.28 -6.98
N ASP A 90 -9.88 10.54 -6.57
CA ASP A 90 -10.00 11.71 -7.46
C ASP A 90 -8.71 12.01 -8.24
N SER A 91 -7.54 11.58 -7.73
CA SER A 91 -6.24 11.79 -8.39
C SER A 91 -5.96 10.83 -9.57
N ARG A 92 -6.99 10.26 -10.19
CA ARG A 92 -6.89 9.27 -11.26
C ARG A 92 -6.76 9.90 -12.64
#